data_AF-A0A2H3T5A3-F1
#
_entry.id   AF-A0A2H3T5A3-F1
#
_cell.length_a   1.000
_cell.length_b   1.000
_cell.length_c   1.000
_cell.angle_alpha   90.00
_cell.angle_beta   90.00
_cell.angle_gamma   90.00
#
_symmetry.space_group_name_H-M   'P 1'
#
loop_
_entity.id
_entity.type
_entity.pdbx_description
1 polymer ?
#
loop_
_entity_poly.entity_id
_entity_poly.type
_entity_poly.pdbx_seq_one_letter_code
_entity_poly.pdbx_strand_id
1 'polypeptide(L)'
;MTNDIERGSSETTIKPTFVRSVLTWASSWRVPGAFSLKSQNEQASGVSSDTERITVEDRRKGYPRFSALMAGHSSFQIYRRFSDLRTRLLLLTQDEIVELEEQLNQIDQAEKSALFLASRREDRNSDRSVITTKLRSALSAYGKDIT
;
A
#
# COMPACT_ATOMS: atom_id res chain seq x y z
N MET A 1 11.48 33.32 -61.54
CA MET A 1 11.01 31.96 -61.86
C MET A 1 11.98 31.01 -61.19
N THR A 2 11.83 30.77 -59.87
CA THR A 2 11.10 29.63 -59.27
C THR A 2 11.69 28.28 -59.69
N ASN A 3 12.53 27.68 -58.84
CA ASN A 3 12.06 26.61 -57.95
C ASN A 3 13.19 26.15 -57.00
N ASP A 4 12.95 26.41 -55.72
CA ASP A 4 13.55 25.74 -54.58
C ASP A 4 13.15 24.26 -54.58
N ILE A 5 14.12 23.36 -54.41
CA ILE A 5 13.86 21.98 -53.99
C ILE A 5 14.80 21.67 -52.83
N GLU A 6 14.19 21.72 -51.65
CA GLU A 6 14.71 21.14 -50.41
C GLU A 6 14.89 19.62 -50.57
N ARG A 7 15.97 19.09 -49.99
CA ARG A 7 15.90 17.80 -49.29
C ARG A 7 16.99 17.72 -48.23
N GLY A 8 16.61 18.04 -47.00
CA GLY A 8 17.38 17.67 -45.82
C GLY A 8 17.35 16.16 -45.64
N SER A 9 18.51 15.57 -45.36
CA SER A 9 18.61 14.25 -44.73
C SER A 9 18.89 14.47 -43.26
N SER A 10 17.85 14.32 -42.43
CA SER A 10 17.97 14.15 -40.99
C SER A 10 18.30 12.68 -40.70
N GLU A 11 19.51 12.43 -40.21
CA GLU A 11 19.88 11.12 -39.69
C GLU A 11 19.21 10.93 -38.32
N THR A 12 18.42 9.87 -38.23
CA THR A 12 17.52 9.55 -37.13
C THR A 12 18.20 8.58 -36.18
N THR A 13 18.72 9.09 -35.06
CA THR A 13 19.16 8.21 -33.96
C THR A 13 17.95 7.64 -33.25
N ILE A 14 17.83 6.32 -33.34
CA ILE A 14 16.80 5.44 -32.81
C ILE A 14 16.69 5.61 -31.28
N LYS A 15 15.50 5.99 -30.80
CA LYS A 15 15.13 5.88 -29.38
C LYS A 15 14.65 4.44 -29.13
N PRO A 16 15.14 3.73 -28.10
CA PRO A 16 14.55 2.45 -27.74
C PRO A 16 13.16 2.69 -27.12
N THR A 17 12.15 2.25 -27.85
CA THR A 17 10.77 2.09 -27.38
C THR A 17 10.71 0.94 -26.38
N PHE A 18 10.77 1.27 -25.09
CA PHE A 18 10.51 0.29 -24.03
C PHE A 18 9.00 0.10 -23.88
N VAL A 19 8.48 -0.94 -24.53
CA VAL A 19 7.08 -1.36 -24.40
C VAL A 19 6.96 -2.15 -23.09
N ARG A 20 6.42 -1.52 -22.03
CA ARG A 20 6.01 -2.25 -20.82
C ARG A 20 4.77 -3.07 -21.13
N SER A 21 4.95 -4.38 -21.22
CA SER A 21 3.88 -5.38 -21.27
C SER A 21 3.16 -5.38 -19.91
N VAL A 22 2.01 -4.69 -19.86
CA VAL A 22 1.01 -4.87 -18.82
C VAL A 22 0.28 -6.17 -19.15
N LEU A 23 0.12 -7.06 -18.16
CA LEU A 23 -0.67 -8.31 -18.12
C LEU A 23 0.15 -9.60 -18.09
N THR A 24 0.57 -10.03 -16.89
CA THR A 24 0.59 -11.45 -16.49
C THR A 24 0.76 -11.57 -14.97
N TRP A 25 -0.25 -11.22 -14.18
CA TRP A 25 -0.25 -11.63 -12.76
C TRP A 25 -1.63 -11.99 -12.18
N ALA A 26 -2.69 -11.95 -12.99
CA ALA A 26 -4.07 -12.19 -12.56
C ALA A 26 -4.51 -13.67 -12.54
N SER A 27 -3.62 -14.60 -12.18
CA SER A 27 -3.96 -16.03 -12.12
C SER A 27 -3.34 -16.73 -10.91
N SER A 28 -3.63 -16.26 -9.69
CA SER A 28 -3.58 -17.16 -8.51
C SER A 28 -4.32 -16.70 -7.24
N TRP A 29 -5.14 -15.65 -7.27
CA TRP A 29 -5.89 -15.22 -6.08
C TRP A 29 -7.35 -15.69 -6.17
N ARG A 30 -7.56 -17.01 -6.19
CA ARG A 30 -8.86 -17.61 -5.86
C ARG A 30 -8.72 -18.28 -4.51
N VAL A 31 -9.10 -17.58 -3.44
CA VAL A 31 -9.34 -18.20 -2.13
C VAL A 31 -10.85 -18.43 -2.00
N PRO A 32 -11.34 -19.68 -2.07
CA PRO A 32 -12.69 -20.01 -1.63
C PRO A 32 -12.64 -20.20 -0.10
N GLY A 33 -13.01 -19.15 0.63
CA GLY A 33 -13.00 -19.19 2.09
C GLY A 33 -14.08 -18.27 2.63
N ALA A 34 -15.24 -18.85 2.91
CA ALA A 34 -16.37 -18.18 3.52
C ALA A 34 -15.92 -17.43 4.79
N PHE A 35 -16.28 -16.14 4.88
CA PHE A 35 -16.29 -15.39 6.14
C PHE A 35 -17.24 -16.10 7.12
N SER A 36 -16.73 -17.08 7.85
CA SER A 36 -17.43 -17.64 9.00
C SER A 36 -17.16 -16.70 10.17
N LEU A 37 -18.04 -15.72 10.36
CA LEU A 37 -18.16 -15.03 11.65
C LEU A 37 -18.60 -16.08 12.68
N LYS A 38 -17.64 -16.66 13.39
CA LYS A 38 -17.94 -17.26 14.69
C LYS A 38 -18.30 -16.11 15.62
N SER A 39 -19.59 -15.94 15.86
CA SER A 39 -20.13 -15.15 16.96
C SER A 39 -19.56 -15.72 18.26
N GLN A 40 -18.62 -14.99 18.86
CA GLN A 40 -18.19 -15.23 20.23
C GLN A 40 -19.23 -14.60 21.15
N ASN A 41 -20.08 -15.46 21.69
CA ASN A 41 -20.85 -15.16 22.89
C ASN A 41 -19.95 -15.54 24.07
N GLU A 42 -19.28 -14.56 24.68
CA GLU A 42 -18.55 -14.76 25.93
C GLU A 42 -19.22 -13.94 27.03
N GLN A 43 -19.93 -14.67 27.90
CA GLN A 43 -20.32 -14.19 29.21
C GLN A 43 -19.06 -14.08 30.07
N ALA A 44 -18.67 -12.85 30.40
CA ALA A 44 -17.69 -12.57 31.44
C ALA A 44 -18.42 -12.08 32.69
N SER A 45 -18.66 -12.99 33.62
CA SER A 45 -19.05 -12.68 35.00
C SER A 45 -17.80 -12.38 35.83
N GLY A 46 -17.80 -11.22 36.49
CA GLY A 46 -17.18 -11.04 37.80
C GLY A 46 -15.76 -10.48 37.85
N VAL A 47 -15.62 -9.15 37.76
CA VAL A 47 -14.83 -8.33 38.72
C VAL A 47 -15.53 -6.96 38.82
N SER A 48 -16.05 -6.64 39.99
CA SER A 48 -16.69 -5.37 40.32
C SER A 48 -15.64 -4.31 40.65
N SER A 49 -15.13 -3.62 39.64
CA SER A 49 -14.71 -2.23 39.83
C SER A 49 -15.91 -1.35 39.53
N ASP A 50 -16.31 -0.48 40.46
CA ASP A 50 -17.28 0.60 40.23
C ASP A 50 -16.77 1.53 39.12
N THR A 51 -16.90 1.07 37.89
CA THR A 51 -16.80 1.91 36.70
C THR A 51 -18.23 2.34 36.42
N GLU A 52 -18.55 3.56 36.84
CA GLU A 52 -19.80 4.24 36.51
C GLU A 52 -20.11 3.97 35.03
N ARG A 53 -21.21 3.27 34.75
CA ARG A 53 -21.62 2.93 33.38
C ARG A 53 -22.08 4.22 32.71
N ILE A 54 -21.15 4.94 32.10
CA ILE A 54 -21.41 6.14 31.31
C ILE A 54 -22.48 5.80 30.27
N THR A 55 -23.65 6.41 30.37
CA THR A 55 -24.72 6.20 29.42
C THR A 55 -24.40 6.93 28.11
N VAL A 56 -25.05 6.54 27.01
CA VAL A 56 -24.85 7.21 25.72
C VAL A 56 -25.13 8.72 25.83
N GLU A 57 -26.13 9.10 26.62
CA GLU A 57 -26.57 10.49 26.77
C GLU A 57 -25.58 11.38 27.55
N ASP A 58 -24.75 10.77 28.39
CA ASP A 58 -23.69 11.47 29.13
C ASP A 58 -22.57 11.95 28.20
N ARG A 59 -22.48 11.40 26.97
CA ARG A 59 -21.47 11.82 26.00
C ARG A 59 -21.82 13.14 25.32
N ARG A 60 -20.80 13.95 25.01
CA ARG A 60 -20.98 15.20 24.26
C ARG A 60 -21.72 14.99 22.95
N LYS A 61 -22.70 15.86 22.65
CA LYS A 61 -23.48 15.84 21.40
C LYS A 61 -22.56 15.86 20.17
N GLY A 62 -22.99 15.19 19.09
CA GLY A 62 -22.23 15.02 17.85
C GLY A 62 -21.62 13.62 17.73
N TYR A 63 -20.45 13.53 17.07
CA TYR A 63 -19.76 12.27 16.81
C TYR A 63 -19.51 11.39 18.04
N PRO A 64 -19.09 11.92 19.21
CA PRO A 64 -18.84 11.09 20.40
C PRO A 64 -20.08 10.37 20.94
N ARG A 65 -21.26 11.03 20.90
CA ARG A 65 -22.52 10.43 21.32
C ARG A 65 -23.05 9.45 20.28
N PHE A 66 -22.97 9.81 19.01
CA PHE A 66 -23.38 8.92 17.92
C PHE A 66 -22.54 7.63 17.88
N SER A 67 -21.21 7.72 18.01
CA SER A 67 -20.36 6.54 18.02
C SER A 67 -20.65 5.61 19.22
N ALA A 68 -21.01 6.18 20.37
CA ALA A 68 -21.43 5.39 21.53
C ALA A 68 -22.78 4.71 21.35
N LEU A 69 -23.73 5.37 20.70
CA LEU A 69 -24.99 4.74 20.30
C LEU A 69 -24.73 3.55 19.36
N MET A 70 -23.92 3.77 18.32
CA MET A 70 -23.56 2.74 17.34
C MET A 70 -22.78 1.57 17.98
N ALA A 71 -21.97 1.84 19.01
CA ALA A 71 -21.26 0.82 19.78
C ALA A 71 -22.15 0.08 20.79
N GLY A 72 -23.33 0.62 21.12
CA GLY A 72 -24.22 0.08 22.15
C GLY A 72 -24.90 -1.23 21.77
N HIS A 73 -25.03 -1.56 20.47
CA HIS A 73 -25.61 -2.82 20.02
C HIS A 73 -25.07 -3.25 18.65
N SER A 74 -24.84 -4.56 18.47
CA SER A 74 -24.29 -5.13 17.24
C SER A 74 -25.18 -4.92 16.01
N SER A 75 -26.51 -4.80 16.19
CA SER A 75 -27.43 -4.53 15.07
C SER A 75 -27.22 -3.16 14.41
N PHE A 76 -26.63 -2.20 15.12
CA PHE A 76 -26.31 -0.89 14.56
C PHE A 76 -25.01 -0.90 13.75
N GLN A 77 -24.18 -1.94 13.90
CA GLN A 77 -22.85 -2.03 13.30
C GLN A 77 -22.89 -2.56 11.85
N ILE A 78 -23.83 -2.05 11.05
CA ILE A 78 -23.91 -2.33 9.61
C ILE A 78 -23.06 -1.29 8.88
N TYR A 79 -21.83 -1.66 8.55
CA TYR A 79 -20.90 -0.79 7.83
C TYR A 79 -20.77 -1.22 6.37
N ARG A 80 -20.59 -0.23 5.49
CA ARG A 80 -20.25 -0.48 4.08
C ARG A 80 -18.90 -1.19 4.02
N ARG A 81 -18.84 -2.33 3.33
CA ARG A 81 -17.57 -2.98 2.99
C ARG A 81 -16.92 -2.22 1.84
N PHE A 82 -15.62 -1.94 1.98
CA PHE A 82 -14.82 -1.25 0.97
C PHE A 82 -13.89 -2.23 0.23
N SER A 83 -14.40 -3.37 -0.22
CA SER A 83 -13.60 -4.42 -0.88
C SER A 83 -12.84 -3.89 -2.09
N ASP A 84 -13.54 -3.18 -2.95
CA ASP A 84 -13.01 -2.74 -4.23
C ASP A 84 -11.99 -1.63 -4.02
N LEU A 85 -12.27 -0.72 -3.07
CA LEU A 85 -11.35 0.35 -2.70
C LEU A 85 -10.09 -0.20 -2.01
N ARG A 86 -10.23 -1.15 -1.08
CA ARG A 86 -9.10 -1.81 -0.42
C ARG A 86 -8.23 -2.55 -1.43
N THR A 87 -8.85 -3.26 -2.37
CA THR A 87 -8.13 -3.92 -3.47
C THR A 87 -7.40 -2.89 -4.33
N ARG A 88 -8.04 -1.77 -4.68
CA ARG A 88 -7.38 -0.71 -5.45
C ARG A 88 -6.17 -0.13 -4.73
N LEU A 89 -6.25 0.10 -3.42
CA LEU A 89 -5.11 0.58 -2.63
C LEU A 89 -3.97 -0.45 -2.61
N LEU A 90 -4.29 -1.73 -2.40
CA LEU A 90 -3.33 -2.83 -2.45
C LEU A 90 -2.56 -2.86 -3.78
N LEU A 91 -3.28 -2.75 -4.90
CA LEU A 91 -2.70 -2.75 -6.24
C LEU A 91 -1.75 -1.55 -6.45
N LEU A 92 -2.11 -0.38 -5.95
CA LEU A 92 -1.27 0.81 -6.04
C LEU A 92 0.01 0.67 -5.20
N THR A 93 -0.09 0.11 -4.00
CA THR A 93 1.09 -0.14 -3.17
C THR A 93 2.03 -1.17 -3.78
N GLN A 94 1.50 -2.19 -4.48
CA GLN A 94 2.34 -3.13 -5.23
C GLN A 94 3.11 -2.45 -6.35
N ASP A 95 2.45 -1.59 -7.12
CA ASP A 95 3.09 -0.82 -8.20
C ASP A 95 4.21 0.08 -7.65
N GLU A 96 3.96 0.78 -6.54
CA GLU A 96 4.96 1.59 -5.85
C GLU A 96 6.17 0.77 -5.39
N ILE A 97 5.95 -0.44 -4.85
CA ILE A 97 7.04 -1.33 -4.44
C ILE A 97 7.90 -1.74 -5.65
N VAL A 98 7.27 -2.05 -6.79
CA VAL A 98 7.98 -2.43 -8.02
C VAL A 98 8.82 -1.27 -8.54
N GLU A 99 8.29 -0.04 -8.54
CA GLU A 99 9.05 1.15 -8.94
C GLU A 99 10.27 1.39 -8.02
N LEU A 100 10.09 1.24 -6.70
CA LEU A 100 11.18 1.40 -5.73
C LEU A 100 12.24 0.30 -5.87
N GLU A 101 11.83 -0.93 -6.16
CA GLU A 101 12.74 -2.05 -6.43
C GLU A 101 13.58 -1.80 -7.68
N GLU A 102 12.97 -1.32 -8.76
CA GLU A 102 13.69 -0.97 -9.99
C GLU A 102 14.70 0.16 -9.76
N GLN A 103 14.31 1.20 -9.00
CA GLN A 103 15.22 2.29 -8.63
C GLN A 103 16.39 1.77 -7.77
N LEU A 104 16.12 0.88 -6.83
CA LEU A 104 17.17 0.27 -6.00
C LEU A 104 18.15 -0.53 -6.86
N ASN A 105 17.64 -1.34 -7.79
CA ASN A 105 18.46 -2.12 -8.72
C ASN A 105 19.35 -1.23 -9.59
N GLN A 106 18.85 -0.07 -10.04
CA GLN A 106 19.66 0.89 -10.80
C GLN A 106 20.80 1.48 -9.95
N ILE A 107 20.52 1.84 -8.70
CA ILE A 107 21.53 2.34 -7.75
C ILE A 107 22.59 1.27 -7.49
N ASP A 108 22.18 0.01 -7.33
CA ASP A 108 23.08 -1.11 -7.11
C ASP A 108 23.97 -1.38 -8.32
N GLN A 109 23.43 -1.29 -9.53
CA GLN A 109 24.21 -1.44 -10.78
C GLN A 109 25.20 -0.29 -11.02
N ALA A 110 24.87 0.92 -10.58
CA ALA A 110 25.74 2.09 -10.73
C ALA A 110 26.85 2.15 -9.66
N GLU A 111 26.75 1.35 -8.60
CA GLU A 111 27.71 1.35 -7.50
C GLU A 111 29.07 0.77 -7.92
N LYS A 112 30.13 1.54 -7.67
CA LYS A 112 31.50 1.16 -8.03
C LYS A 112 32.21 0.45 -6.89
N SER A 113 31.80 0.71 -5.65
CA SER A 113 32.42 0.15 -4.46
C SER A 113 31.78 -1.18 -4.08
N ALA A 114 32.47 -2.29 -4.34
CA ALA A 114 32.02 -3.61 -3.90
C ALA A 114 31.84 -3.68 -2.37
N LEU A 115 32.60 -2.89 -1.60
CA LEU A 115 32.46 -2.82 -0.14
C LEU A 115 31.11 -2.23 0.29
N PHE A 116 30.57 -1.24 -0.44
CA PHE A 116 29.28 -0.64 -0.13
C PHE A 116 28.13 -1.61 -0.42
N LEU A 117 28.26 -2.43 -1.48
CA LEU A 117 27.33 -3.51 -1.77
C LEU A 117 27.37 -4.63 -0.73
N ALA A 118 28.56 -4.93 -0.20
CA ALA A 118 28.78 -6.08 0.70
C ALA A 118 28.46 -5.78 2.17
N SER A 119 28.61 -4.53 2.63
CA SER A 119 28.43 -4.17 4.03
C SER A 119 27.59 -2.91 4.19
N ARG A 120 26.38 -3.08 4.71
CA ARG A 120 25.49 -1.96 5.07
C ARG A 120 26.12 -0.97 6.05
N ARG A 121 27.05 -1.42 6.92
CA ARG A 121 27.74 -0.54 7.87
C ARG A 121 28.72 0.40 7.18
N GLU A 122 29.29 -0.08 6.07
CA GLU A 122 30.25 0.67 5.26
C GLU A 122 29.58 1.39 4.08
N ASP A 123 28.30 1.10 3.81
CA ASP A 123 27.53 1.74 2.76
C ASP A 123 27.30 3.22 3.06
N ARG A 124 27.89 4.07 2.21
CA ARG A 124 27.76 5.53 2.27
C ARG A 124 26.84 6.08 1.20
N ASN A 125 26.17 5.21 0.43
CA ASN A 125 25.27 5.61 -0.62
C ASN A 125 23.95 6.14 -0.03
N SER A 126 23.80 7.46 0.01
CA SER A 126 22.62 8.14 0.56
C SER A 126 21.35 7.75 -0.17
N ASP A 127 21.42 7.58 -1.49
CA ASP A 127 20.27 7.34 -2.35
C ASP A 127 19.70 5.94 -2.07
N ARG A 128 20.59 4.94 -1.92
CA ARG A 128 20.21 3.59 -1.52
C ARG A 128 19.50 3.58 -0.17
N SER A 129 20.00 4.34 0.80
CA SER A 129 19.40 4.45 2.14
C SER A 129 17.98 5.05 2.07
N VAL A 130 17.79 6.09 1.24
CA VAL A 130 16.49 6.72 1.02
C VAL A 130 15.50 5.73 0.42
N ILE A 131 15.87 5.05 -0.67
CA ILE A 131 15.00 4.06 -1.33
C ILE A 131 14.67 2.90 -0.40
N THR A 132 15.66 2.38 0.32
CA THR A 132 15.45 1.29 1.30
C THR A 132 14.47 1.71 2.40
N THR A 133 14.50 2.97 2.84
CA THR A 133 13.58 3.48 3.86
C THR A 133 12.16 3.60 3.31
N LYS A 134 11.99 4.08 2.07
CA LYS A 134 10.69 4.11 1.39
C LYS A 134 10.12 2.71 1.22
N LEU A 135 10.95 1.76 0.76
CA LEU A 135 10.57 0.37 0.55
C LEU A 135 10.13 -0.32 1.86
N ARG A 136 10.80 -0.05 2.98
CA ARG A 136 10.36 -0.50 4.31
C ARG A 136 8.99 0.04 4.69
N SER A 137 8.72 1.32 4.41
CA SER A 137 7.42 1.93 4.66
C SER A 137 6.33 1.31 3.79
N ALA A 138 6.59 1.16 2.49
CA ALA A 138 5.65 0.60 1.52
C ALA A 138 5.31 -0.87 1.84
N LEU A 139 6.31 -1.70 2.15
CA LEU A 139 6.10 -3.10 2.57
C LEU A 139 5.31 -3.20 3.89
N SER A 140 5.52 -2.28 4.84
CA SER A 140 4.75 -2.23 6.07
C SER A 140 3.29 -1.87 5.82
N ALA A 141 3.02 -0.94 4.89
CA ALA A 141 1.67 -0.61 4.46
C ALA A 141 1.00 -1.79 3.76
N TYR A 142 1.70 -2.43 2.82
CA TYR A 142 1.22 -3.60 2.08
C TYR A 142 0.81 -4.76 3.01
N GLY A 143 1.59 -5.04 4.06
CA GLY A 143 1.27 -6.08 5.03
C GLY A 143 -0.04 -5.84 5.81
N LYS A 144 -0.35 -4.56 6.10
CA LYS A 144 -1.61 -4.18 6.76
C LYS A 144 -2.82 -4.35 5.84
N ASP A 145 -2.63 -4.20 4.54
CA ASP A 145 -3.72 -4.30 3.57
C ASP A 145 -4.11 -5.75 3.24
N ILE A 146 -3.23 -6.72 3.51
CA ILE A 146 -3.49 -8.16 3.28
C ILE A 146 -4.13 -8.85 4.49
N THR A 147 -3.82 -8.41 5.72
CA THR A 147 -4.29 -9.04 6.97
C THR A 147 -5.66 -8.53 7.39
#